data_AF-A0AAU9C6Y6-F1
#
_entry.id   AF-A0AAU9C6Y6-F1
#
_cell.length_a   1.000
_cell.length_b   1.000
_cell.length_c   1.000
_cell.angle_alpha   90.00
_cell.angle_beta   90.00
_cell.angle_gamma   90.00
#
_symmetry.space_group_name_H-M   'P 1'
#
loop_
_entity.id
_entity.type
_entity.pdbx_description
1 polymer ?
#
loop_
_entity_poly.entity_id
_entity_poly.type
_entity_poly.pdbx_seq_one_letter_code
_entity_poly.pdbx_strand_id
1 'polypeptide(L)'
;MNMLRNFTIRFVMLAILGIFCLMWAGVGLYSTWSLSRVSDGNEVDRQLVKQMTVLSQGNDQYFRFVTRLSRAMEVKAAGGTPDLASAQQALDNMGKKLAEMKAISPGPMDPQVSSRVIGAW
;
A
#
# COMPACT_ATOMS: atom_id res chain seq x y z
N MET A 1 -46.80 19.61 -48.18
CA MET A 1 -45.66 18.68 -47.94
C MET A 1 -44.55 19.24 -47.03
N ASN A 2 -44.76 20.37 -46.32
CA ASN A 2 -43.71 20.97 -45.47
C ASN A 2 -43.86 20.64 -43.96
N MET A 3 -45.08 20.33 -43.48
CA MET A 3 -45.33 20.05 -42.06
C MET A 3 -44.76 18.70 -41.60
N LEU A 4 -44.93 17.65 -42.39
CA LEU A 4 -44.39 16.31 -42.12
C LEU A 4 -42.85 16.30 -42.15
N ARG A 5 -42.25 17.07 -43.06
CA ARG A 5 -40.78 17.19 -43.20
C ARG A 5 -40.14 17.82 -41.95
N ASN A 6 -40.79 18.83 -41.35
CA ASN A 6 -40.31 19.45 -40.11
C ASN A 6 -40.45 18.52 -38.90
N PHE A 7 -41.48 17.68 -38.84
CA PHE A 7 -41.62 16.66 -37.80
C PHE A 7 -40.51 15.61 -37.90
N THR A 8 -40.25 15.10 -39.10
CA THR A 8 -39.16 14.13 -39.33
C THR A 8 -37.78 14.72 -39.01
N ILE A 9 -37.49 15.97 -39.42
CA ILE A 9 -36.20 16.62 -39.12
C ILE A 9 -36.00 16.81 -37.61
N ARG A 10 -37.03 17.26 -36.88
CA ARG A 10 -36.95 17.42 -35.42
C ARG A 10 -36.76 16.09 -34.71
N PHE A 11 -37.44 15.04 -35.16
CA PHE A 11 -37.29 13.71 -34.61
C PHE A 11 -35.87 13.15 -34.83
N VAL A 12 -35.32 13.32 -36.05
CA VAL A 12 -33.95 12.92 -36.38
C VAL A 12 -32.93 13.71 -35.55
N MET A 13 -33.13 15.02 -35.38
CA MET A 13 -32.27 15.87 -34.55
C MET A 13 -32.29 15.43 -33.08
N LEU A 14 -33.46 15.11 -32.52
CA LEU A 14 -33.60 14.60 -31.17
C LEU A 14 -32.98 13.21 -30.99
N ALA A 15 -33.10 12.34 -32.00
CA ALA A 15 -32.47 11.01 -31.97
C ALA A 15 -30.94 11.11 -31.94
N ILE A 16 -30.36 11.97 -32.79
CA ILE A 16 -28.91 12.23 -32.80
C ILE A 16 -28.47 12.82 -31.46
N LEU A 17 -29.17 13.82 -30.95
CA LEU A 17 -28.87 14.43 -29.65
C LEU A 17 -28.96 13.41 -28.51
N GLY A 18 -29.98 12.55 -28.52
CA GLY A 18 -30.15 11.49 -27.52
C GLY A 18 -29.00 10.48 -27.53
N ILE A 19 -28.54 10.07 -28.72
CA ILE A 19 -27.36 9.20 -28.86
C ILE A 19 -26.10 9.90 -28.35
N PHE A 20 -25.91 11.18 -28.68
CA PHE A 20 -24.79 11.97 -28.16
C PHE A 20 -24.84 12.07 -26.63
N CYS A 21 -25.99 12.36 -26.04
CA CYS A 21 -26.16 12.42 -24.58
C CYS A 21 -25.87 11.08 -23.92
N LEU A 22 -26.36 9.96 -24.47
CA LEU A 22 -26.08 8.63 -23.97
C LEU A 22 -24.59 8.29 -24.03
N MET A 23 -23.93 8.64 -25.14
CA MET A 23 -22.49 8.42 -25.31
C MET A 23 -21.70 9.24 -24.27
N TRP A 24 -22.02 10.52 -24.10
CA TRP A 24 -21.39 11.38 -23.10
C TRP A 24 -21.61 10.89 -21.67
N ALA A 25 -22.83 10.45 -21.33
CA ALA A 25 -23.12 9.87 -20.03
C ALA A 25 -22.32 8.58 -19.79
N GLY A 26 -22.24 7.70 -20.80
CA GLY A 26 -21.46 6.46 -20.74
C GLY A 26 -19.96 6.72 -20.54
N VAL A 27 -19.38 7.66 -21.31
CA VAL A 27 -17.97 8.04 -21.18
C VAL A 27 -17.70 8.71 -19.82
N GLY A 28 -18.59 9.59 -19.35
CA GLY A 28 -18.44 10.25 -18.04
C GLY A 28 -18.50 9.27 -16.87
N LEU A 29 -19.44 8.32 -16.90
CA LEU A 29 -19.53 7.26 -15.90
C LEU A 29 -18.32 6.32 -15.95
N TYR A 30 -17.90 5.90 -17.14
CA TYR A 30 -16.71 5.06 -17.31
C TYR A 30 -15.44 5.77 -16.84
N SER A 31 -15.28 7.06 -17.14
CA SER A 31 -14.13 7.85 -16.72
C SER A 31 -14.06 7.99 -15.20
N THR A 32 -15.20 8.27 -14.55
CA THR A 32 -15.29 8.35 -13.08
C THR A 32 -14.99 6.99 -12.44
N TRP A 33 -15.54 5.91 -13.00
CA TRP A 33 -15.29 4.55 -12.53
C TRP A 33 -13.83 4.13 -12.68
N SER A 34 -13.21 4.45 -13.83
CA SER A 34 -11.79 4.18 -14.10
C SER A 34 -10.89 4.97 -13.14
N LEU A 35 -11.21 6.25 -12.90
CA LEU A 35 -10.47 7.08 -11.96
C LEU A 35 -10.57 6.56 -10.52
N SER A 36 -11.75 6.08 -10.11
CA SER A 36 -11.94 5.41 -8.81
C SER A 36 -11.04 4.17 -8.69
N ARG A 37 -11.02 3.30 -9.71
CA ARG A 37 -10.15 2.11 -9.75
C ARG A 37 -8.67 2.45 -9.65
N VAL A 38 -8.22 3.53 -10.32
CA VAL A 38 -6.84 4.01 -10.24
C VAL A 38 -6.54 4.56 -8.85
N SER A 39 -7.47 5.30 -8.24
CA SER A 39 -7.35 5.79 -6.87
C SER A 39 -7.25 4.65 -5.85
N ASP A 40 -8.11 3.64 -5.97
CA ASP A 40 -8.11 2.46 -5.10
C ASP A 40 -6.81 1.67 -5.25
N GLY A 41 -6.31 1.50 -6.47
CA GLY A 41 -5.02 0.85 -6.74
C GLY A 41 -3.85 1.60 -6.12
N ASN A 42 -3.85 2.93 -6.17
CA ASN A 42 -2.81 3.77 -5.59
C ASN A 42 -2.80 3.72 -4.05
N GLU A 43 -3.96 3.60 -3.42
CA GLU A 43 -4.05 3.42 -1.96
C GLU A 43 -3.53 2.05 -1.52
N VAL A 44 -3.86 0.98 -2.26
CA VAL A 44 -3.34 -0.37 -2.02
C VAL A 44 -1.81 -0.42 -2.16
N ASP A 45 -1.27 0.19 -3.22
CA ASP A 45 0.18 0.20 -3.47
C ASP A 45 0.93 0.94 -2.36
N ARG A 46 0.40 2.09 -1.91
CA ARG A 46 0.95 2.81 -0.75
C ARG A 46 0.97 1.97 0.52
N GLN A 47 -0.07 1.19 0.77
CA GLN A 47 -0.13 0.32 1.94
C GLN A 47 0.87 -0.85 1.82
N LEU A 48 1.03 -1.45 0.65
CA LEU A 48 2.04 -2.50 0.39
C LEU A 48 3.47 -1.95 0.58
N VAL A 49 3.78 -0.78 0.01
CA VAL A 49 5.09 -0.14 0.16
C VAL A 49 5.37 0.17 1.63
N LYS A 50 4.36 0.64 2.39
CA LYS A 50 4.50 0.88 3.82
C LYS A 50 4.82 -0.42 4.58
N GLN A 51 4.10 -1.50 4.31
CA GLN A 51 4.35 -2.82 4.90
C GLN A 51 5.75 -3.34 4.59
N MET A 52 6.18 -3.25 3.33
CA MET A 52 7.52 -3.64 2.90
C MET A 52 8.61 -2.79 3.56
N THR A 53 8.37 -1.49 3.72
CA THR A 53 9.29 -0.55 4.37
C THR A 53 9.47 -0.91 5.85
N VAL A 54 8.37 -1.17 6.57
CA VAL A 54 8.44 -1.56 8.00
C VAL A 54 9.15 -2.90 8.17
N LEU A 55 8.87 -3.87 7.31
CA LEU A 55 9.56 -5.17 7.30
C LEU A 55 11.07 -5.01 7.05
N SER A 56 11.45 -4.21 6.04
CA SER A 56 12.86 -3.94 5.72
C SER A 56 13.59 -3.22 6.87
N GLN A 57 12.93 -2.24 7.50
CA GLN A 57 13.48 -1.54 8.66
C GLN A 57 13.66 -2.48 9.85
N GLY A 58 12.72 -3.39 10.11
CA GLY A 58 12.87 -4.41 11.15
C GLY A 58 14.07 -5.33 10.90
N ASN A 59 14.25 -5.77 9.64
CA ASN A 59 15.39 -6.59 9.25
C ASN A 59 16.73 -5.85 9.42
N ASP A 60 16.80 -4.56 9.07
CA ASP A 60 17.98 -3.73 9.36
C ASP A 60 18.26 -3.65 10.87
N GLN A 61 17.24 -3.50 11.73
CA GLN A 61 17.44 -3.54 13.18
C GLN A 61 17.93 -4.90 13.67
N TYR A 62 17.44 -6.00 13.10
CA TYR A 62 17.93 -7.35 13.39
C TYR A 62 19.43 -7.48 13.10
N PHE A 63 19.89 -7.09 11.91
CA PHE A 63 21.32 -7.12 11.59
C PHE A 63 22.15 -6.23 12.52
N ARG A 64 21.66 -5.03 12.81
CA ARG A 64 22.32 -4.12 13.77
C ARG A 64 22.43 -4.73 15.16
N PHE A 65 21.38 -5.38 15.64
CA PHE A 65 21.39 -6.09 16.91
C PHE A 65 22.47 -7.17 16.92
N VAL A 66 22.47 -8.06 15.93
CA VAL A 66 23.44 -9.16 15.84
C VAL A 66 24.88 -8.64 15.78
N THR A 67 25.18 -7.65 14.93
CA THR A 67 26.53 -7.08 14.83
C THR A 67 26.97 -6.39 16.11
N ARG A 68 26.10 -5.60 16.74
CA ARG A 68 26.43 -4.89 17.99
C ARG A 68 26.62 -5.85 19.15
N LEU A 69 25.76 -6.86 19.25
CA LEU A 69 25.88 -7.90 20.26
C LEU A 69 27.17 -8.71 20.08
N SER A 70 27.51 -9.10 18.85
CA SER A 70 28.77 -9.81 18.55
C SER A 70 29.98 -8.99 19.03
N ARG A 71 30.03 -7.71 18.68
CA ARG A 71 31.11 -6.81 19.11
C ARG A 71 31.19 -6.68 20.62
N ALA A 72 30.04 -6.53 21.30
CA ALA A 72 29.99 -6.46 22.75
C ALA A 72 30.51 -7.77 23.39
N MET A 73 30.16 -8.92 22.81
CA MET A 73 30.64 -10.22 23.29
C MET A 73 32.15 -10.41 23.08
N GLU A 74 32.72 -9.91 21.97
CA GLU A 74 34.17 -9.90 21.74
C GLU A 74 34.91 -9.05 22.78
N VAL A 75 34.39 -7.86 23.10
CA VAL A 75 34.95 -6.99 24.15
C VAL A 75 34.92 -7.68 25.51
N LYS A 76 33.80 -8.35 25.83
CA LYS A 76 33.67 -9.12 27.07
C LYS A 76 34.67 -10.29 27.12
N ALA A 77 34.84 -11.01 26.02
CA ALA A 77 35.78 -12.13 25.92
C ALA A 77 37.24 -11.67 26.07
N ALA A 78 37.58 -10.47 25.61
CA ALA A 78 38.88 -9.84 25.81
C ALA A 78 39.10 -9.30 27.24
N GLY A 79 38.15 -9.50 28.17
CA GLY A 79 38.22 -9.00 29.54
C GLY A 79 37.84 -7.52 29.71
N GLY A 80 37.32 -6.88 28.66
CA GLY A 80 36.82 -5.51 28.69
C GLY A 80 35.39 -5.38 29.22
N THR A 81 34.93 -4.14 29.42
CA THR A 81 33.54 -3.85 29.78
C THR A 81 32.72 -3.61 28.51
N PRO A 82 31.78 -4.50 28.15
CA PRO A 82 31.02 -4.39 26.90
C PRO A 82 29.90 -3.34 26.97
N ASP A 83 29.67 -2.64 25.86
CA ASP A 83 28.48 -1.81 25.68
C ASP A 83 27.31 -2.64 25.12
N LEU A 84 26.36 -2.99 25.99
CA LEU A 84 25.13 -3.69 25.62
C LEU A 84 23.98 -2.73 25.32
N ALA A 85 24.09 -1.44 25.65
CA ALA A 85 23.00 -0.48 25.47
C ALA A 85 22.68 -0.28 23.98
N SER A 86 23.71 -0.26 23.13
CA SER A 86 23.53 -0.13 21.69
C SER A 86 22.87 -1.36 21.05
N ALA A 87 23.11 -2.56 21.57
CA ALA A 87 22.42 -3.78 21.15
C ALA A 87 20.97 -3.78 21.66
N GLN A 88 20.74 -3.45 22.94
CA GLN A 88 19.41 -3.33 23.52
C GLN A 88 18.52 -2.34 22.73
N GLN A 89 19.07 -1.18 22.38
CA GLN A 89 18.36 -0.19 21.58
C GLN A 89 17.92 -0.73 20.21
N ALA A 90 18.75 -1.54 19.54
CA ALA A 90 18.39 -2.15 18.26
C ALA A 90 17.27 -3.18 18.42
N LEU A 91 17.29 -3.97 19.50
CA LEU A 91 16.23 -4.91 19.85
C LEU A 91 14.91 -4.18 20.15
N ASP A 92 14.95 -3.12 20.94
CA ASP A 92 13.76 -2.32 21.27
C ASP A 92 13.15 -1.69 20.00
N ASN A 93 14.00 -1.20 19.10
CA ASN A 93 13.55 -0.66 17.81
C ASN A 93 12.93 -1.74 16.91
N MET A 94 13.50 -2.95 16.90
CA MET A 94 12.92 -4.09 16.18
C MET A 94 11.54 -4.46 16.75
N GLY A 95 11.37 -4.44 18.08
CA GLY A 95 10.08 -4.64 18.74
C GLY A 95 9.04 -3.58 18.38
N LYS A 96 9.45 -2.31 18.28
CA LYS A 96 8.56 -1.23 17.79
C LYS A 96 8.13 -1.45 16.35
N LYS A 97 9.04 -1.93 15.47
CA LYS A 97 8.72 -2.25 14.07
C LYS A 97 7.77 -3.43 13.94
N LEU A 98 7.88 -4.44 14.83
CA LEU A 98 6.88 -5.51 14.91
C LEU A 98 5.50 -4.98 15.30
N ALA A 99 5.42 -4.10 16.30
CA ALA A 99 4.15 -3.49 16.71
C ALA A 99 3.53 -2.68 15.57
N GLU A 100 4.37 -1.92 14.84
CA GLU A 100 3.96 -1.19 13.64
C GLU A 100 3.44 -2.15 12.54
N MET A 101 4.16 -3.25 12.27
CA MET A 101 3.75 -4.28 11.31
C MET A 101 2.40 -4.88 11.68
N LYS A 102 2.21 -5.25 12.96
CA LYS A 102 0.92 -5.77 13.47
C LYS A 102 -0.23 -4.78 13.29
N ALA A 103 0.01 -3.48 13.43
CA ALA A 103 -1.01 -2.46 13.29
C ALA A 103 -1.43 -2.20 11.83
N ILE A 104 -0.52 -2.42 10.87
CA ILE A 104 -0.79 -2.22 9.44
C ILE A 104 -1.13 -3.53 8.69
N SER A 105 -1.02 -4.67 9.37
CA SER A 105 -1.33 -6.01 8.85
C SER A 105 -2.78 -6.41 9.12
N PRO A 106 -3.38 -7.26 8.26
CA PRO A 106 -2.84 -7.79 7.01
C PRO A 106 -2.84 -6.75 5.87
N GLY A 107 -3.60 -5.66 6.02
CA GLY A 107 -3.75 -4.64 4.97
C GLY A 107 -4.15 -5.28 3.63
N PRO A 108 -3.50 -4.90 2.51
CA PRO A 108 -3.72 -5.53 1.21
C PRO A 108 -2.93 -6.84 1.01
N MET A 109 -2.09 -7.25 1.96
CA MET A 109 -1.30 -8.47 1.86
C MET A 109 -2.16 -9.69 2.19
N ASP A 110 -1.79 -10.84 1.61
CA ASP A 110 -2.45 -12.10 1.93
C ASP A 110 -2.41 -12.38 3.45
N PRO A 111 -3.55 -12.67 4.10
CA PRO A 111 -3.61 -12.87 5.55
C PRO A 111 -2.73 -14.01 6.06
N GLN A 112 -2.53 -15.07 5.26
CA GLN A 112 -1.66 -16.19 5.61
C GLN A 112 -0.19 -15.80 5.53
N VAL A 113 0.20 -15.01 4.52
CA VAL A 113 1.55 -14.45 4.44
C VAL A 113 1.80 -13.50 5.61
N SER A 114 0.84 -12.63 5.93
CA SER A 114 0.97 -11.69 7.04
C SER A 114 1.11 -12.39 8.39
N SER A 115 0.33 -13.44 8.64
CA SER A 115 0.43 -14.19 9.89
C SER A 115 1.76 -14.95 10.00
N ARG A 116 2.27 -15.49 8.89
CA ARG A 116 3.61 -16.12 8.85
C ARG A 116 4.72 -15.11 9.14
N VAL A 117 4.68 -13.92 8.53
CA VAL A 117 5.69 -12.88 8.78
C VAL A 117 5.68 -12.42 10.23
N ILE A 118 4.50 -12.17 10.81
CA ILE A 118 4.38 -11.76 12.21
C ILE A 118 4.77 -12.90 13.17
N GLY A 119 4.50 -14.15 12.80
CA GLY A 119 4.83 -15.32 13.62
C GLY A 119 6.30 -15.73 13.57
N ALA A 120 7.00 -15.42 12.46
CA ALA A 120 8.42 -15.71 12.27
C ALA A 120 9.35 -14.54 12.66
N TRP A 121 8.79 -13.41 13.06
CA TRP A 121 9.53 -12.25 13.55
C TRP A 121 10.15 -12.52 14.92
#